data_AF-A0A1B0ZGY8-F1
#
_entry.id   AF-A0A1B0ZGY8-F1
#
_cell.length_a   1.000
_cell.length_b   1.000
_cell.length_c   1.000
_cell.angle_alpha   90.00
_cell.angle_beta   90.00
_cell.angle_gamma   90.00
#
_symmetry.space_group_name_H-M   'P 1'
#
loop_
_entity.id
_entity.type
_entity.pdbx_description
1 polymer ?
#
loop_
_entity_poly.entity_id
_entity_poly.type
_entity_poly.pdbx_seq_one_letter_code
_entity_poly.pdbx_strand_id
1 'polypeptide(L)' 'MVDEIHNKHNRLAAYHYYRQETANLELEQLAFNPYLCVALLDKGTVNIDGTVTFHFRDGSTQVVAIKQ' A
#
# COMPACT_ATOMS: atom_id res chain seq x y z
N MET A 1 16.65 6.71 27.11
CA MET A 1 16.47 7.76 26.08
C MET A 1 17.34 7.56 24.83
N VAL A 2 18.55 6.98 24.92
CA VAL A 2 19.41 6.77 23.73
C VAL A 2 18.89 5.64 22.81
N ASP A 3 18.31 4.58 23.38
CA ASP A 3 17.76 3.45 22.60
C ASP A 3 16.53 3.82 21.75
N GLU A 4 15.70 4.72 22.27
CA GLU A 4 14.49 5.19 21.58
C GLU A 4 14.81 6.07 20.38
N ILE A 5 15.85 6.91 20.50
CA ILE A 5 16.36 7.76 19.41
C ILE A 5 17.01 6.90 18.32
N HIS A 6 17.76 5.85 18.68
CA HIS A 6 18.32 4.91 17.71
C HIS A 6 17.24 4.11 16.99
N ASN A 7 16.23 3.63 17.71
CA ASN A 7 15.09 2.92 17.14
C ASN A 7 14.28 3.83 16.20
N LYS A 8 14.03 5.08 16.57
CA LYS A 8 13.33 6.05 15.71
C LYS A 8 14.11 6.37 14.43
N HIS A 9 15.42 6.59 14.53
CA HIS A 9 16.26 6.80 13.33
C HIS A 9 16.31 5.56 12.44
N ASN A 10 16.44 4.36 13.02
CA ASN A 10 16.41 3.11 12.27
C ASN A 10 15.06 2.89 11.57
N ARG A 11 13.95 3.23 12.24
CA ARG A 11 12.61 3.19 11.65
C ARG A 11 12.44 4.18 10.50
N LEU A 12 12.94 5.41 10.67
CA LEU A 12 12.85 6.43 9.62
C LEU A 12 13.73 6.06 8.41
N ALA A 13 14.94 5.56 8.65
CA ALA A 13 15.83 5.05 7.62
C ALA A 13 15.21 3.86 6.88
N ALA A 14 14.62 2.90 7.60
CA ALA A 14 13.90 1.78 7.01
C ALA A 14 12.70 2.25 6.18
N TYR A 15 11.93 3.23 6.67
CA TYR A 15 10.82 3.80 5.93
C TYR A 15 11.28 4.48 4.62
N HIS A 16 12.35 5.28 4.66
CA HIS A 16 12.91 5.90 3.46
C HIS A 16 13.45 4.87 2.47
N TYR A 17 14.15 3.84 2.96
CA TYR A 17 14.65 2.73 2.15
C TYR A 17 13.51 2.02 1.41
N TYR A 18 12.49 1.56 2.13
CA TYR A 18 11.37 0.87 1.50
C TYR A 18 10.57 1.78 0.58
N ARG A 19 10.40 3.08 0.92
CA ARG A 19 9.75 4.04 0.02
C ARG A 19 10.49 4.18 -1.30
N GLN A 20 11.82 4.26 -1.27
CA GLN A 20 12.65 4.37 -2.48
C GLN A 20 12.64 3.07 -3.28
N GLU A 21 12.76 1.92 -2.61
CA GLU A 21 12.68 0.60 -3.25
C GLU A 21 11.31 0.41 -3.93
N THR A 22 10.23 0.84 -3.28
CA THR A 22 8.89 0.80 -3.88
C THR A 22 8.72 1.71 -5.09
N ALA A 23 9.45 2.82 -5.16
CA ALA A 23 9.43 3.71 -6.33
C ALA A 23 10.21 3.13 -7.53
N ASN A 24 11.12 2.18 -7.27
CA ASN A 24 11.88 1.45 -8.29
C ASN A 24 11.23 0.13 -8.70
N LEU A 25 10.10 -0.25 -8.09
CA LEU A 25 9.37 -1.43 -8.52
C LEU A 25 8.84 -1.18 -9.92
N GLU A 26 9.35 -1.90 -10.90
CA GLU A 26 8.72 -2.02 -12.21
C GLU A 26 7.34 -2.63 -11.98
N LEU A 27 6.30 -1.79 -12.00
CA LEU A 27 4.91 -2.19 -11.75
C LEU A 27 4.47 -3.32 -12.69
N GLU A 28 5.08 -3.43 -13.86
CA GLU A 28 4.83 -4.48 -14.86
C GLU A 28 5.31 -5.88 -14.44
N GLN A 29 6.28 -5.97 -13.51
CA GLN A 29 6.84 -7.24 -13.02
C GLN A 29 6.45 -7.56 -11.57
N LEU A 30 5.64 -6.70 -10.95
CA LEU A 30 5.30 -6.81 -9.54
C LEU A 30 4.25 -7.90 -9.32
N ALA A 31 4.71 -9.06 -8.84
CA ALA A 31 3.82 -10.13 -8.43
C ALA A 31 2.96 -9.66 -7.25
N PHE A 32 1.64 -9.84 -7.36
CA PHE A 32 0.72 -9.52 -6.28
C PHE A 32 1.09 -10.32 -5.02
N ASN A 33 1.35 -9.60 -3.93
CA ASN A 33 1.69 -10.14 -2.61
C ASN A 33 0.67 -9.59 -1.59
N PRO A 34 0.15 -10.40 -0.65
CA PRO A 34 -0.73 -9.94 0.42
C PRO A 34 -0.23 -8.68 1.17
N TYR A 35 1.08 -8.56 1.39
CA TYR A 35 1.69 -7.39 2.03
C TYR A 35 1.68 -6.14 1.16
N LEU A 36 1.81 -6.30 -0.16
CA LEU A 36 1.72 -5.20 -1.12
C LEU A 36 0.30 -4.63 -1.15
N CYS A 37 -0.71 -5.51 -1.12
CA CYS A 37 -2.11 -5.12 -1.04
C CYS A 37 -2.38 -4.24 0.20
N VAL A 38 -1.88 -4.64 1.37
CA VAL A 38 -2.02 -3.86 2.62
C VAL A 38 -1.21 -2.56 2.59
N ALA A 39 -0.08 -2.52 1.89
CA ALA A 39 0.75 -1.33 1.75
C ALA A 39 0.11 -0.26 0.86
N LEU A 40 -0.63 -0.66 -0.18
CA LEU A 40 -1.22 0.25 -1.18
C LEU A 40 -2.65 0.67 -0.85
N LEU A 41 -3.46 -0.23 -0.28
CA LEU A 41 -4.87 0.04 0.02
C LEU A 41 -5.05 0.70 1.40
N ASP A 42 -5.97 1.65 1.44
CA ASP A 42 -6.58 2.18 2.67
C ASP A 42 -7.79 1.31 3.05
N LYS A 43 -8.74 1.14 2.13
CA LYS A 43 -9.95 0.33 2.32
C LYS A 43 -10.60 -0.10 1.00
N GLY A 44 -11.46 -1.13 1.08
CA GLY A 44 -12.39 -1.50 0.02
C GLY A 44 -13.83 -1.40 0.51
N THR A 45 -14.72 -0.82 -0.29
CA THR A 45 -16.16 -0.73 0.00
C THR A 45 -16.95 -1.55 -1.03
N VAL A 46 -17.78 -2.48 -0.56
CA VAL A 46 -18.71 -3.22 -1.42
C VAL A 46 -20.00 -2.42 -1.54
N ASN A 47 -20.43 -2.15 -2.78
CA ASN A 47 -21.62 -1.38 -3.09
C ASN A 47 -22.80 -2.31 -3.45
N ILE A 48 -24.02 -1.79 -3.30
CA ILE A 48 -25.27 -2.54 -3.55
C ILE A 48 -25.41 -2.91 -5.04
N ASP A 49 -24.81 -2.14 -5.94
CA ASP A 49 -24.82 -2.36 -7.39
C ASP A 49 -23.85 -3.47 -7.87
N GLY A 50 -23.23 -4.20 -6.94
CA GLY A 50 -22.29 -5.28 -7.25
C GLY A 50 -20.90 -4.79 -7.63
N THR A 51 -20.55 -3.55 -7.32
CA THR A 51 -19.20 -3.02 -7.49
C THR A 51 -18.40 -2.99 -6.18
N VAL A 52 -17.08 -3.00 -6.29
CA VAL A 52 -16.14 -2.72 -5.19
C VAL A 52 -15.38 -1.45 -5.51
N THR A 53 -15.38 -0.50 -4.57
CA THR A 53 -14.56 0.71 -4.64
C THR A 53 -13.33 0.54 -3.76
N PHE A 54 -12.16 0.46 -4.38
CA PHE A 54 -10.86 0.49 -3.70
C PHE A 54 -10.40 1.94 -3.50
N HIS A 55 -10.00 2.25 -2.27
CA HIS A 55 -9.37 3.52 -1.90
C HIS A 55 -7.90 3.23 -1.61
N PHE A 56 -7.01 3.92 -2.32
CA PHE A 56 -5.57 3.77 -2.16
C PHE A 56 -5.03 4.84 -1.20
N ARG A 57 -3.92 4.55 -0.54
CA ARG A 57 -3.29 5.47 0.42
C ARG A 57 -2.70 6.72 -0.23
N ASP A 58 -2.50 6.71 -1.54
CA ASP A 58 -2.11 7.88 -2.33
C ASP A 58 -3.29 8.82 -2.64
N GLY A 59 -4.50 8.46 -2.22
CA GLY A 59 -5.73 9.21 -2.45
C GLY A 59 -6.45 8.87 -3.75
N SER A 60 -5.90 7.98 -4.58
CA SER A 60 -6.57 7.51 -5.78
C SER A 60 -7.68 6.50 -5.46
N THR A 61 -8.59 6.29 -6.42
CA THR A 61 -9.69 5.33 -6.29
C THR A 61 -9.85 4.49 -7.56
N GLN A 62 -10.25 3.23 -7.37
CA GLN A 62 -10.56 2.32 -8.48
C GLN A 62 -11.88 1.60 -8.19
N VAL A 63 -12.78 1.60 -9.16
CA VAL A 63 -14.04 0.85 -9.10
C VAL A 63 -13.92 -0.39 -9.99
N VAL A 64 -14.32 -1.55 -9.46
CA VAL A 64 -14.31 -2.83 -10.18
C VAL A 64 -15.65 -3.51 -10.00
N ALA A 65 -16.23 -4.01 -11.09
CA ALA A 65 -17.42 -4.85 -11.03
C ALA A 65 -17.05 -6.26 -10.56
N ILE A 66 -17.80 -6.80 -9.60
CA ILE A 66 -17.67 -8.21 -9.22
C ILE A 66 -18.27 -9.01 -10.37
N LYS A 67 -17.43 -9.71 -11.15
CA LYS A 67 -17.93 -10.67 -12.13
C LYS A 67 -18.62 -11.80 -11.36
N GLN A 68 -19.90 -12.01 -11.64
CA GLN A 68 -20.66 -13.17 -11.20
C GLN A 68 -20.20 -14.43 -11.93
#